data_AF-A0A928DG32-F1
#
_entry.id   AF-A0A928DG32-F1
#
_cell.length_a   1.000
_cell.length_b   1.000
_cell.length_c   1.000
_cell.angle_alpha   90.00
_cell.angle_beta   90.00
_cell.angle_gamma   90.00
#
_symmetry.space_group_name_H-M   'P 1'
#
loop_
_entity.id
_entity.type
_entity.pdbx_description
1 polymer ?
#
loop_
_entity_poly.entity_id
_entity_poly.type
_entity_poly.pdbx_seq_one_letter_code
_entity_poly.pdbx_strand_id
1 'polypeptide(L)'
;MNRGTFDGNLDEIKFVANFNSNKDLYTEYLSNFRNNNLWLTRVTSKQHSNLSGKKVFTRSDCYLVNIIDDINNLLTENNFYLSEEILDSNNINYQKVPYSGISIKMMTSEKFQILKTGPDSFKGLFGFYELGAGASLYCKKQEELVKNHNLIIGWKTTINNMAKFYQNYINGKDSFYLDQQICASIKNFANNEIKRIINNSPELQKKIFNGISLYDEPYTAHYFYHGDNITKLTTIPFNVTTGSGRSKGDYTIVLKPC
;
A
#
# COMPACT_ATOMS: atom_id res chain seq x y z
N MET A 1 6.06 3.02 19.28
CA MET A 1 6.19 3.18 17.81
C MET A 1 7.07 2.05 17.26
N ASN A 2 6.71 1.43 16.14
CA ASN A 2 7.58 0.44 15.48
C ASN A 2 8.79 1.16 14.86
N ARG A 3 10.01 0.65 15.08
CA ARG A 3 11.27 1.25 14.62
C ARG A 3 11.25 1.63 13.12
N GLY A 4 10.74 0.74 12.27
CA GLY A 4 10.63 1.00 10.82
C GLY A 4 9.63 2.10 10.42
N THR A 5 8.61 2.40 11.22
CA THR A 5 7.69 3.52 10.95
C THR A 5 8.34 4.86 11.31
N PHE A 6 9.16 4.88 12.36
CA PHE A 6 9.93 6.07 12.74
C PHE A 6 11.01 6.38 11.69
N ASP A 7 11.76 5.37 11.27
CA ASP A 7 12.81 5.53 10.24
C ASP A 7 12.21 5.95 8.89
N GLY A 8 11.07 5.37 8.48
CA GLY A 8 10.38 5.78 7.25
C GLY A 8 9.89 7.23 7.28
N ASN A 9 9.34 7.70 8.40
CA ASN A 9 8.93 9.10 8.54
C ASN A 9 10.12 10.06 8.41
N LEU A 10 11.28 9.70 8.97
CA LEU A 10 12.50 10.52 8.85
C LEU A 10 12.98 10.59 7.41
N ASP A 11 12.91 9.50 6.66
CA ASP A 11 13.29 9.48 5.25
C ASP A 11 12.35 10.35 4.40
N GLU A 12 11.05 10.33 4.68
CA GLU A 12 10.08 11.23 4.04
C GLU A 12 10.40 12.71 4.31
N ILE A 13 10.67 13.07 5.56
CA ILE A 13 11.03 14.44 5.95
C ILE A 13 12.32 14.88 5.24
N LYS A 14 13.36 14.03 5.26
CA LYS A 14 14.64 14.32 4.61
C LYS A 14 14.50 14.50 3.11
N PHE A 15 13.72 13.63 2.45
CA PHE A 15 13.49 13.75 1.02
C PHE A 15 12.78 15.06 0.67
N VAL A 16 11.73 15.43 1.40
CA VAL A 16 11.02 16.70 1.15
C VAL A 16 11.93 17.90 1.36
N ALA A 17 12.71 17.92 2.45
CA ALA A 17 13.67 18.99 2.70
C ALA A 17 14.76 19.07 1.61
N ASN A 18 15.28 17.93 1.18
CA ASN A 18 16.29 17.88 0.11
C ASN A 18 15.74 18.35 -1.23
N PHE A 19 14.53 17.92 -1.59
CA PHE A 19 13.83 18.36 -2.80
C PHE A 19 13.65 19.88 -2.82
N ASN A 20 13.14 20.45 -1.74
CA ASN A 20 12.83 21.88 -1.67
C ASN A 20 14.09 22.76 -1.59
N SER A 21 15.18 22.25 -1.02
CA SER A 21 16.48 22.96 -0.99
C SER A 21 17.28 22.82 -2.29
N ASN A 22 17.03 21.79 -3.10
CA ASN A 22 17.80 21.53 -4.32
C ASN A 22 16.92 21.01 -5.46
N LYS A 23 16.04 21.87 -5.99
CA LYS A 23 15.09 21.54 -7.06
C LYS A 23 15.77 21.14 -8.38
N ASP A 24 17.00 21.61 -8.61
CA ASP A 24 17.75 21.34 -9.85
C ASP A 24 18.03 19.84 -10.04
N LEU A 25 18.22 19.10 -8.95
CA LEU A 25 18.37 17.63 -8.98
C LEU A 25 17.13 16.90 -9.47
N TYR A 26 15.97 17.55 -9.43
CA TYR A 26 14.66 16.94 -9.73
C TYR A 26 13.99 17.56 -10.95
N THR A 27 14.78 18.19 -11.82
CA THR A 27 14.30 18.86 -13.05
C THR A 27 13.57 17.93 -14.00
N GLU A 28 14.00 16.66 -14.15
CA GLU A 28 13.27 15.67 -14.96
C GLU A 28 11.84 15.47 -14.45
N TYR A 29 11.68 15.31 -13.14
CA TYR A 29 10.38 15.18 -12.50
C TYR A 29 9.55 16.47 -12.67
N LEU A 30 10.13 17.62 -12.32
CA LEU A 30 9.48 18.93 -12.41
C LEU A 30 9.04 19.30 -13.83
N SER A 31 9.77 18.86 -14.86
CA SER A 31 9.46 19.13 -16.27
C SER A 31 8.10 18.57 -16.72
N ASN A 32 7.51 17.63 -15.96
CA ASN A 32 6.18 17.09 -16.22
C ASN A 32 5.04 18.04 -15.81
N PHE A 33 5.36 19.16 -15.14
CA PHE A 33 4.38 20.10 -14.60
C PHE A 33 4.64 21.51 -15.14
N ARG A 34 3.58 22.28 -15.38
CA ARG A 34 3.66 23.59 -16.06
C ARG A 34 3.75 24.80 -15.12
N ASN A 35 3.83 24.57 -13.81
CA ASN A 35 3.78 25.63 -12.80
C ASN A 35 5.18 26.13 -12.45
N ASN A 36 5.29 27.42 -12.16
CA ASN A 36 6.60 28.08 -11.97
C ASN A 36 7.09 28.06 -10.52
N ASN A 37 6.20 27.98 -9.52
CA ASN A 37 6.58 28.00 -8.10
C ASN A 37 6.15 26.72 -7.37
N LEU A 38 6.77 25.61 -7.77
CA LEU A 38 6.47 24.27 -7.28
C LEU A 38 7.27 23.96 -6.01
N TRP A 39 6.59 23.42 -5.02
CA TRP A 39 7.17 22.94 -3.77
C TRP A 39 6.65 21.55 -3.46
N LEU A 40 7.51 20.68 -2.95
CA LEU A 40 7.11 19.36 -2.49
C LEU A 40 6.60 19.47 -1.05
N THR A 41 5.42 18.89 -0.81
CA THR A 41 4.74 18.93 0.48
C THR A 41 4.42 17.52 0.94
N ARG A 42 4.81 17.17 2.16
CA ARG A 42 4.49 15.89 2.77
C ARG A 42 3.01 15.77 3.10
N VAL A 43 2.42 14.61 2.79
CA VAL A 43 1.06 14.24 3.20
C VAL A 43 1.07 13.91 4.69
N THR A 44 0.29 14.65 5.48
CA THR A 44 0.07 14.33 6.90
C THR A 44 -1.37 13.96 7.19
N SER A 45 -2.28 14.30 6.28
CA SER A 45 -3.71 14.06 6.41
C SER A 45 -4.13 12.65 5.98
N LYS A 46 -5.23 12.15 6.55
CA LYS A 46 -5.92 10.95 6.07
C LYS A 46 -7.01 11.33 5.08
N GLN A 47 -7.12 10.55 4.01
CA GLN A 47 -8.08 10.78 2.94
C GLN A 47 -9.16 9.70 2.91
N HIS A 48 -10.34 10.05 2.41
CA HIS A 48 -11.41 9.08 2.21
C HIS A 48 -10.97 8.05 1.16
N SER A 49 -11.14 6.77 1.49
CA SER A 49 -10.85 5.67 0.57
C SER A 49 -12.15 5.10 0.01
N ASN A 50 -12.29 5.12 -1.32
CA ASN A 50 -13.43 4.52 -2.01
C ASN A 50 -13.51 2.99 -1.83
N LEU A 51 -12.41 2.34 -1.41
CA LEU A 51 -12.39 0.90 -1.12
C LEU A 51 -12.98 0.56 0.25
N SER A 52 -12.67 1.37 1.27
CA SER A 52 -13.04 1.06 2.66
C SER A 52 -14.18 1.93 3.21
N GLY A 53 -14.54 3.01 2.51
CA GLY A 53 -15.49 4.03 2.97
C GLY A 53 -15.01 4.82 4.20
N LYS A 54 -13.71 4.79 4.50
CA LYS A 54 -13.12 5.38 5.71
C LYS A 54 -11.93 6.27 5.38
N LYS A 55 -11.57 7.16 6.31
CA LYS A 55 -10.34 7.96 6.23
C LYS A 55 -9.11 7.11 6.56
N VAL A 56 -8.18 6.99 5.62
CA VAL A 56 -6.94 6.19 5.73
C VAL A 56 -5.75 6.96 5.16
N PHE A 57 -4.54 6.46 5.42
CA PHE A 57 -3.35 6.96 4.74
C PHE A 57 -3.36 6.55 3.27
N THR A 58 -2.80 7.41 2.44
CA THR A 58 -2.89 7.34 0.98
C THR A 58 -1.69 6.59 0.38
N ARG A 59 -1.64 6.50 -0.96
CA ARG A 59 -0.45 5.97 -1.64
C ARG A 59 0.64 7.00 -1.79
N SER A 60 0.25 8.25 -2.00
CA SER A 60 1.20 9.34 -2.01
C SER A 60 1.65 9.67 -0.60
N ASP A 61 2.96 9.78 -0.42
CA ASP A 61 3.60 10.20 0.82
C ASP A 61 3.92 11.71 0.76
N CYS A 62 4.09 12.27 -0.44
CA CYS A 62 4.19 13.71 -0.70
C CYS A 62 3.62 14.06 -2.09
N TYR A 63 3.35 15.33 -2.35
CA TYR A 63 2.91 15.82 -3.65
C TYR A 63 3.37 17.26 -3.87
N LEU A 64 3.30 17.74 -5.11
CA LEU A 64 3.64 19.12 -5.44
C LEU A 64 2.48 20.07 -5.14
N VAL A 65 2.82 21.22 -4.61
CA VAL A 65 1.94 22.38 -4.48
C VAL A 65 2.50 23.55 -5.26
N ASN A 66 1.60 24.38 -5.78
CA ASN A 66 1.93 25.69 -6.32
C ASN A 66 1.56 26.75 -5.29
N ILE A 67 2.55 27.53 -4.86
CA ILE A 67 2.40 28.60 -3.86
C ILE A 67 2.71 29.93 -4.53
N ILE A 68 1.83 30.92 -4.41
CA ILE A 68 2.05 32.23 -5.04
C ILE A 68 2.88 33.13 -4.12
N ASP A 69 2.65 33.03 -2.81
CA ASP A 69 3.30 33.86 -1.80
C ASP A 69 4.79 33.51 -1.63
N ASP A 70 5.59 34.49 -1.19
CA ASP A 70 6.97 34.23 -0.77
C ASP A 70 6.99 33.49 0.57
N ILE A 71 7.51 32.27 0.56
CA ILE A 71 7.62 31.39 1.72
C ILE A 71 9.07 31.17 2.19
N ASN A 72 10.03 31.99 1.76
CA ASN A 72 11.44 31.80 2.09
C ASN A 72 11.72 31.75 3.61
N ASN A 73 11.04 32.60 4.39
CA ASN A 73 11.17 32.57 5.86
C ASN A 73 10.65 31.24 6.42
N LEU A 74 9.47 30.81 5.99
CA LEU A 74 8.87 29.54 6.42
C LEU A 74 9.77 28.35 6.07
N LEU A 75 10.33 28.33 4.85
CA LEU A 75 11.29 27.31 4.43
C LEU A 75 12.53 27.30 5.32
N THR A 76 13.14 28.46 5.56
CA THR A 76 14.38 28.57 6.36
C THR A 76 14.15 28.10 7.79
N GLU A 77 13.05 28.54 8.42
CA GLU A 77 12.66 28.15 9.78
C GLU A 77 12.40 26.64 9.92
N ASN A 78 11.91 26.01 8.86
CA ASN A 78 11.62 24.58 8.83
C ASN A 78 12.71 23.74 8.15
N ASN A 79 13.91 24.29 7.91
CA ASN A 79 14.99 23.60 7.20
C ASN A 79 14.53 22.98 5.87
N PHE A 80 13.77 23.74 5.08
CA PHE A 80 13.16 23.38 3.79
C PHE A 80 12.12 22.24 3.83
N TYR A 81 11.79 21.71 5.00
CA TYR A 81 10.71 20.75 5.15
C TYR A 81 9.34 21.45 5.07
N LEU A 82 8.44 20.89 4.26
CA LEU A 82 7.04 21.32 4.16
C LEU A 82 6.10 20.13 4.33
N SER A 83 4.98 20.36 5.00
CA SER A 83 3.87 19.42 5.13
C SER A 83 2.54 20.16 5.02
N GLU A 84 1.46 19.41 4.77
CA GLU A 84 0.11 19.98 4.79
C GLU A 84 -0.16 20.73 6.10
N GLU A 85 0.25 20.16 7.24
CA GLU A 85 0.10 20.77 8.57
C GLU A 85 0.89 22.08 8.72
N ILE A 86 2.11 22.18 8.19
CA ILE A 86 2.91 23.41 8.24
C ILE A 86 2.25 24.51 7.40
N LEU A 87 1.80 24.18 6.19
CA LEU A 87 1.13 25.15 5.31
C LEU A 87 -0.18 25.64 5.94
N ASP A 88 -1.00 24.72 6.44
CA ASP A 88 -2.29 25.03 7.04
C ASP A 88 -2.12 25.86 8.32
N SER A 89 -1.18 25.51 9.21
CA SER A 89 -0.94 26.24 10.47
C SER A 89 -0.41 27.67 10.27
N ASN A 90 0.26 27.91 9.14
CA ASN A 90 0.77 29.23 8.76
C ASN A 90 -0.16 29.98 7.81
N ASN A 91 -1.37 29.47 7.55
CA ASN A 91 -2.36 30.05 6.65
C ASN A 91 -1.81 30.33 5.24
N ILE A 92 -0.92 29.48 4.73
CA ILE A 92 -0.37 29.61 3.38
C ILE A 92 -1.42 29.17 2.37
N ASN A 93 -1.70 30.01 1.37
CA ASN A 93 -2.57 29.64 0.27
C ASN A 93 -1.79 28.85 -0.78
N TYR A 94 -2.26 27.65 -1.10
CA TYR A 94 -1.61 26.78 -2.07
C TYR A 94 -2.60 26.03 -2.95
N GLN A 95 -2.18 25.73 -4.18
CA GLN A 95 -2.91 24.88 -5.10
C GLN A 95 -2.23 23.52 -5.17
N LYS A 96 -2.98 22.45 -4.90
CA LYS A 96 -2.50 21.08 -5.07
C LYS A 96 -2.30 20.79 -6.56
N VAL A 97 -1.13 20.27 -6.92
CA VAL A 97 -0.82 19.90 -8.31
C VAL A 97 -1.25 18.45 -8.53
N PRO A 98 -2.28 18.17 -9.34
CA PRO A 98 -2.76 16.82 -9.55
C PRO A 98 -1.71 15.95 -10.24
N TYR A 99 -1.79 14.64 -10.06
CA TYR A 99 -0.89 13.64 -10.66
C TYR A 99 0.58 13.76 -10.23
N SER A 100 0.90 14.61 -9.24
CA SER A 100 2.25 14.81 -8.72
C SER A 100 2.58 13.94 -7.51
N GLY A 101 1.71 13.01 -7.14
CA GLY A 101 1.93 12.21 -5.95
C GLY A 101 3.13 11.27 -6.10
N ILE A 102 3.99 11.26 -5.07
CA ILE A 102 5.17 10.40 -4.98
C ILE A 102 5.00 9.46 -3.78
N SER A 103 5.19 8.16 -3.99
CA SER A 103 5.42 7.24 -2.87
C SER A 103 6.91 7.10 -2.59
N ILE A 104 7.28 7.31 -1.34
CA ILE A 104 8.65 7.27 -0.85
C ILE A 104 8.86 5.91 -0.17
N LYS A 105 9.98 5.26 -0.46
CA LYS A 105 10.42 4.08 0.28
C LYS A 105 11.85 4.29 0.75
N MET A 106 12.15 3.75 1.93
CA MET A 106 13.50 3.85 2.49
C MET A 106 14.53 3.39 1.46
N MET A 107 15.57 4.19 1.25
CA MET A 107 16.57 3.96 0.20
C MET A 107 17.30 2.62 0.34
N THR A 108 17.36 2.08 1.57
CA THR A 108 18.09 0.85 1.91
C THR A 108 17.20 -0.37 2.12
N SER A 109 15.88 -0.25 2.02
CA SER A 109 14.96 -1.33 2.39
C SER A 109 14.36 -2.02 1.16
N GLU A 110 14.78 -3.27 0.93
CA GLU A 110 14.10 -4.19 0.01
C GLU A 110 12.82 -4.78 0.63
N LYS A 111 12.59 -4.57 1.93
CA LYS A 111 11.57 -5.28 2.73
C LYS A 111 10.35 -4.43 3.06
N PHE A 112 9.92 -3.56 2.15
CA PHE A 112 8.71 -2.77 2.34
C PHE A 112 7.42 -3.54 2.02
N GLN A 113 6.29 -2.97 2.40
CA GLN A 113 4.96 -3.49 2.07
C GLN A 113 4.35 -2.64 0.96
N ILE A 114 3.92 -3.26 -0.13
CA ILE A 114 3.20 -2.61 -1.23
C ILE A 114 1.72 -2.45 -0.85
N LEU A 115 1.13 -3.52 -0.31
CA LEU A 115 -0.26 -3.58 0.12
C LEU A 115 -0.34 -4.41 1.38
N LYS A 116 -1.16 -3.98 2.34
CA LYS A 116 -1.65 -4.79 3.44
C LYS A 116 -3.16 -4.61 3.48
N THR A 117 -3.92 -5.68 3.33
CA THR A 117 -5.39 -5.62 3.33
C THR A 117 -5.99 -6.68 4.24
N GLY A 118 -7.00 -6.28 5.01
CA GLY A 118 -7.86 -7.18 5.77
C GLY A 118 -9.01 -7.73 4.93
N PRO A 119 -9.94 -8.49 5.54
CA PRO A 119 -10.96 -9.25 4.81
C PRO A 119 -11.86 -8.39 3.91
N ASP A 120 -12.40 -7.28 4.42
CA ASP A 120 -13.37 -6.47 3.66
C ASP A 120 -12.73 -5.76 2.48
N SER A 121 -11.58 -5.12 2.69
CA SER A 121 -10.85 -4.47 1.61
C SER A 121 -10.29 -5.49 0.61
N PHE A 122 -9.95 -6.71 1.06
CA PHE A 122 -9.57 -7.78 0.15
C PHE A 122 -10.76 -8.21 -0.72
N LYS A 123 -11.94 -8.43 -0.13
CA LYS A 123 -13.15 -8.71 -0.90
C LYS A 123 -13.49 -7.57 -1.86
N GLY A 124 -13.30 -6.32 -1.47
CA GLY A 124 -13.50 -5.18 -2.36
C GLY A 124 -12.56 -5.18 -3.59
N LEU A 125 -11.34 -5.71 -3.44
CA LEU A 125 -10.37 -5.81 -4.53
C LEU A 125 -10.53 -7.08 -5.39
N PHE A 126 -10.85 -8.21 -4.78
CA PHE A 126 -10.80 -9.54 -5.41
C PHE A 126 -12.16 -10.24 -5.54
N GLY A 127 -13.23 -9.68 -4.98
CA GLY A 127 -14.60 -10.19 -5.06
C GLY A 127 -14.96 -11.29 -4.05
N PHE A 128 -13.98 -12.05 -3.55
CA PHE A 128 -14.24 -13.27 -2.75
C PHE A 128 -13.38 -13.34 -1.49
N TYR A 129 -13.98 -13.73 -0.36
CA TYR A 129 -13.27 -13.91 0.92
C TYR A 129 -12.41 -15.18 0.92
N GLU A 130 -12.88 -16.21 0.23
CA GLU A 130 -12.31 -17.56 0.16
C GLU A 130 -10.89 -17.52 -0.38
N LEU A 131 -10.63 -16.66 -1.37
CA LEU A 131 -9.30 -16.49 -1.95
C LEU A 131 -8.27 -15.99 -0.91
N GLY A 132 -8.67 -15.02 -0.07
CA GLY A 132 -7.84 -14.49 1.01
C GLY A 132 -7.66 -15.50 2.15
N ALA A 133 -8.72 -16.25 2.47
CA ALA A 133 -8.68 -17.32 3.45
C ALA A 133 -7.73 -18.45 3.02
N GLY A 134 -7.83 -18.91 1.76
CA GLY A 134 -6.98 -19.95 1.19
C GLY A 134 -5.50 -19.56 1.21
N ALA A 135 -5.18 -18.34 0.77
CA ALA A 135 -3.82 -17.78 0.84
C ALA A 135 -3.30 -17.67 2.30
N SER A 136 -4.20 -17.63 3.27
CA SER A 136 -3.87 -17.45 4.67
C SER A 136 -3.64 -18.74 5.46
N LEU A 137 -4.08 -19.90 4.95
CA LEU A 137 -4.05 -21.18 5.67
C LEU A 137 -2.67 -21.48 6.30
N TYR A 138 -2.73 -22.05 7.51
CA TYR A 138 -1.62 -22.75 8.14
C TYR A 138 -1.46 -24.11 7.45
N CYS A 139 -0.24 -24.42 7.01
CA CYS A 139 0.07 -25.64 6.26
C CYS A 139 1.51 -26.13 6.45
N LYS A 140 2.28 -25.48 7.34
CA LYS A 140 3.70 -25.80 7.58
C LYS A 140 3.90 -26.77 8.75
N LYS A 141 3.07 -26.64 9.78
CA LYS A 141 3.20 -27.32 11.07
C LYS A 141 1.86 -27.95 11.43
N GLN A 142 1.86 -29.23 11.77
CA GLN A 142 0.64 -30.00 12.03
C GLN A 142 -0.14 -29.42 13.22
N GLU A 143 0.56 -28.99 14.26
CA GLU A 143 -0.01 -28.39 15.47
C GLU A 143 -0.68 -27.03 15.23
N GLU A 144 -0.41 -26.38 14.10
CA GLU A 144 -1.04 -25.11 13.76
C GLU A 144 -2.30 -25.26 12.91
N LEU A 145 -2.57 -26.45 12.35
CA LEU A 145 -3.72 -26.65 11.45
C LEU A 145 -5.06 -26.43 12.16
N VAL A 146 -5.13 -26.70 13.46
CA VAL A 146 -6.32 -26.43 14.29
C VAL A 146 -6.72 -24.94 14.28
N LYS A 147 -5.76 -24.03 14.00
CA LYS A 147 -6.02 -22.58 13.90
C LYS A 147 -6.77 -22.21 12.62
N ASN A 148 -6.81 -23.08 11.60
CA ASN A 148 -7.45 -22.81 10.32
C ASN A 148 -8.96 -22.57 10.45
N HIS A 149 -9.62 -23.22 11.40
CA HIS A 149 -11.05 -23.00 11.63
C HIS A 149 -11.35 -21.53 11.96
N ASN A 150 -10.67 -20.98 12.96
CA ASN A 150 -10.83 -19.56 13.35
C ASN A 150 -10.35 -18.61 12.27
N LEU A 151 -9.31 -18.98 11.52
CA LEU A 151 -8.84 -18.21 10.37
C LEU A 151 -9.91 -18.08 9.28
N ILE A 152 -10.57 -19.17 8.94
CA ILE A 152 -11.61 -19.19 7.90
C ILE A 152 -12.78 -18.28 8.32
N ILE A 153 -13.20 -18.38 9.59
CA ILE A 153 -14.23 -17.50 10.16
C ILE A 153 -13.76 -16.04 10.17
N GLY A 154 -12.52 -15.77 10.56
CA GLY A 154 -11.96 -14.43 10.60
C GLY A 154 -11.85 -13.76 9.22
N TRP A 155 -11.74 -14.56 8.16
CA TRP A 155 -11.87 -14.09 6.78
C TRP A 155 -13.31 -13.86 6.32
N LYS A 156 -14.30 -14.04 7.20
CA LYS A 156 -15.74 -13.89 6.93
C LYS A 156 -16.27 -14.89 5.91
N THR A 157 -15.73 -16.12 5.94
CA THR A 157 -16.27 -17.25 5.19
C THR A 157 -16.45 -18.47 6.10
N THR A 158 -16.88 -19.60 5.53
CA THR A 158 -17.18 -20.83 6.26
C THR A 158 -16.42 -22.01 5.65
N ILE A 159 -16.28 -23.11 6.42
CA ILE A 159 -15.72 -24.36 5.91
C ILE A 159 -16.48 -24.82 4.65
N ASN A 160 -17.81 -24.72 4.64
CA ASN A 160 -18.64 -25.10 3.49
C ASN A 160 -18.38 -24.23 2.25
N ASN A 161 -18.26 -22.91 2.43
CA ASN A 161 -17.93 -22.01 1.32
C ASN A 161 -16.53 -22.28 0.77
N MET A 162 -15.56 -22.54 1.65
CA MET A 162 -14.22 -22.96 1.25
C MET A 162 -14.24 -24.29 0.50
N ALA A 163 -15.03 -25.27 0.98
CA ALA A 163 -15.22 -26.57 0.34
C ALA A 163 -15.76 -26.43 -1.09
N LYS A 164 -16.76 -25.57 -1.28
CA LYS A 164 -17.32 -25.26 -2.60
C LYS A 164 -16.33 -24.53 -3.51
N PHE A 165 -15.67 -23.49 -2.98
CA PHE A 165 -14.73 -22.67 -3.76
C PHE A 165 -13.49 -23.45 -4.20
N TYR A 166 -13.01 -24.37 -3.37
CA TYR A 166 -11.83 -25.20 -3.61
C TYR A 166 -12.17 -26.67 -3.84
N GLN A 167 -13.35 -26.98 -4.40
CA GLN A 167 -13.83 -28.36 -4.56
C GLN A 167 -12.82 -29.29 -5.24
N ASN A 168 -12.09 -28.78 -6.25
CA ASN A 168 -11.08 -29.53 -7.01
C ASN A 168 -9.83 -29.91 -6.19
N TYR A 169 -9.61 -29.24 -5.05
CA TYR A 169 -8.50 -29.52 -4.14
C TYR A 169 -8.94 -30.35 -2.93
N ILE A 170 -10.21 -30.20 -2.53
CA ILE A 170 -10.75 -30.79 -1.30
C ILE A 170 -11.32 -32.19 -1.55
N ASN A 171 -11.85 -32.47 -2.75
CA ASN A 171 -12.40 -33.76 -3.14
C ASN A 171 -13.38 -34.34 -2.10
N GLY A 172 -14.26 -33.48 -1.55
CA GLY A 172 -15.29 -33.87 -0.59
C GLY A 172 -14.83 -34.14 0.84
N LYS A 173 -13.57 -33.83 1.20
CA LYS A 173 -13.10 -33.95 2.59
C LYS A 173 -13.55 -32.77 3.45
N ASP A 174 -14.54 -32.98 4.30
CA ASP A 174 -15.08 -31.93 5.19
C ASP A 174 -14.05 -31.38 6.19
N SER A 175 -13.05 -32.18 6.57
CA SER A 175 -11.96 -31.81 7.49
C SER A 175 -10.69 -31.31 6.79
N PHE A 176 -10.77 -30.85 5.53
CA PHE A 176 -9.60 -30.43 4.74
C PHE A 176 -8.68 -29.42 5.44
N TYR A 177 -9.24 -28.57 6.31
CA TYR A 177 -8.51 -27.54 7.05
C TYR A 177 -7.56 -28.10 8.12
N LEU A 178 -7.62 -29.41 8.39
CA LEU A 178 -6.71 -30.17 9.25
C LEU A 178 -5.74 -31.07 8.46
N ASP A 179 -5.84 -31.08 7.12
CA ASP A 179 -4.95 -31.84 6.24
C ASP A 179 -3.85 -30.91 5.70
N GLN A 180 -2.61 -31.20 6.07
CA GLN A 180 -1.46 -30.35 5.73
C GLN A 180 -1.28 -30.21 4.20
N GLN A 181 -1.45 -31.30 3.45
CA GLN A 181 -1.20 -31.33 2.00
C GLN A 181 -2.29 -30.57 1.25
N ILE A 182 -3.55 -30.74 1.66
CA ILE A 182 -4.67 -30.00 1.06
C ILE A 182 -4.54 -28.51 1.37
N CYS A 183 -4.24 -28.14 2.63
CA CYS A 183 -4.01 -26.74 2.99
C CYS A 183 -2.86 -26.10 2.21
N ALA A 184 -1.75 -26.84 2.00
CA ALA A 184 -0.63 -26.36 1.20
C ALA A 184 -1.01 -26.15 -0.27
N SER A 185 -1.78 -27.08 -0.85
CA SER A 185 -2.25 -27.01 -2.23
C SER A 185 -3.19 -25.84 -2.47
N ILE A 186 -4.18 -25.66 -1.59
CA ILE A 186 -5.11 -24.51 -1.61
C ILE A 186 -4.34 -23.20 -1.49
N LYS A 187 -3.39 -23.12 -0.56
CA LYS A 187 -2.58 -21.92 -0.33
C LYS A 187 -1.74 -21.54 -1.55
N ASN A 188 -1.08 -22.52 -2.15
CA ASN A 188 -0.27 -22.30 -3.35
C ASN A 188 -1.15 -21.79 -4.50
N PHE A 189 -2.28 -22.46 -4.75
CA PHE A 189 -3.24 -22.02 -5.76
C PHE A 189 -3.72 -20.59 -5.48
N ALA A 190 -4.16 -20.29 -4.26
CA ALA A 190 -4.68 -18.98 -3.91
C ALA A 190 -3.64 -17.86 -4.09
N ASN A 191 -2.39 -18.09 -3.68
CA ASN A 191 -1.31 -17.12 -3.89
C ASN A 191 -1.03 -16.87 -5.39
N ASN A 192 -1.00 -17.94 -6.19
CA ASN A 192 -0.79 -17.84 -7.63
C ASN A 192 -1.95 -17.14 -8.32
N GLU A 193 -3.17 -17.42 -7.88
CA GLU A 193 -4.38 -16.83 -8.43
C GLU A 193 -4.50 -15.33 -8.09
N ILE A 194 -4.17 -14.93 -6.86
CA ILE A 194 -4.04 -13.51 -6.50
C ILE A 194 -3.02 -12.81 -7.41
N LYS A 195 -1.84 -13.42 -7.59
CA LYS A 195 -0.80 -12.87 -8.46
C LYS A 195 -1.27 -12.76 -9.91
N ARG A 196 -1.95 -13.78 -10.42
CA ARG A 196 -2.52 -13.82 -11.78
C ARG A 196 -3.57 -12.73 -11.98
N ILE A 197 -4.51 -12.58 -11.05
CA ILE A 197 -5.57 -11.56 -11.12
C ILE A 197 -4.96 -10.15 -11.16
N ILE A 198 -3.96 -9.85 -10.31
CA ILE A 198 -3.26 -8.56 -10.33
C ILE A 198 -2.51 -8.37 -11.65
N ASN A 199 -1.74 -9.36 -12.08
CA ASN A 199 -0.91 -9.23 -13.29
C ASN A 199 -1.74 -9.06 -14.57
N ASN A 200 -2.94 -9.63 -14.61
CA ASN A 200 -3.81 -9.58 -15.79
C ASN A 200 -4.84 -8.44 -15.75
N SER A 201 -4.84 -7.59 -14.71
CA SER A 201 -5.78 -6.47 -14.57
C SER A 201 -5.03 -5.15 -14.41
N PRO A 202 -4.86 -4.37 -15.50
CA PRO A 202 -4.25 -3.04 -15.44
C PRO A 202 -4.99 -2.09 -14.48
N GLU A 203 -6.32 -2.22 -14.36
CA GLU A 203 -7.12 -1.46 -13.41
C GLU A 203 -6.75 -1.79 -11.97
N LEU A 204 -6.65 -3.09 -11.64
CA LEU A 204 -6.29 -3.53 -10.30
C LEU A 204 -4.85 -3.15 -9.94
N GLN A 205 -3.93 -3.20 -10.92
CA GLN A 205 -2.56 -2.69 -10.74
C GLN A 205 -2.58 -1.21 -10.34
N LYS A 206 -3.27 -0.36 -11.12
CA LYS A 206 -3.40 1.07 -10.83
C LYS A 206 -4.01 1.33 -9.44
N LYS A 207 -5.03 0.56 -9.05
CA LYS A 207 -5.61 0.63 -7.69
C LYS A 207 -4.58 0.26 -6.60
N ILE A 208 -3.86 -0.85 -6.79
CA ILE A 208 -2.95 -1.39 -5.77
C ILE A 208 -1.69 -0.54 -5.64
N PHE A 209 -1.00 -0.25 -6.73
CA PHE A 209 0.32 0.40 -6.72
C PHE A 209 0.19 1.92 -6.62
N ASN A 210 -0.72 2.52 -7.40
CA ASN A 210 -0.86 3.98 -7.46
C ASN A 210 -1.95 4.51 -6.53
N GLY A 211 -2.97 3.71 -6.20
CA GLY A 211 -4.14 4.19 -5.46
C GLY A 211 -5.17 4.88 -6.35
N ILE A 212 -5.01 4.82 -7.67
CA ILE A 212 -5.95 5.39 -8.64
C ILE A 212 -7.34 4.78 -8.40
N SER A 213 -8.37 5.62 -8.46
CA SER A 213 -9.78 5.35 -8.10
C SER A 213 -10.04 5.05 -6.62
N LEU A 214 -9.00 4.84 -5.80
CA LEU A 214 -9.15 4.68 -4.35
C LEU A 214 -9.12 6.02 -3.62
N TYR A 215 -8.39 6.99 -4.15
CA TYR A 215 -8.19 8.33 -3.60
C TYR A 215 -8.31 9.37 -4.72
N ASP A 216 -8.66 10.60 -4.33
CA ASP A 216 -8.62 11.76 -5.21
C ASP A 216 -7.18 12.26 -5.42
N GLU A 217 -6.93 12.97 -6.52
CA GLU A 217 -5.64 13.63 -6.73
C GLU A 217 -5.44 14.77 -5.70
N PRO A 218 -4.20 15.01 -5.23
CA PRO A 218 -2.92 14.40 -5.63
C PRO A 218 -2.51 13.20 -4.75
N TYR A 219 -3.45 12.55 -4.06
CA TYR A 219 -3.16 11.53 -3.05
C TYR A 219 -2.86 10.14 -3.64
N THR A 220 -2.94 10.00 -4.96
CA THR A 220 -2.46 8.83 -5.68
C THR A 220 -0.99 8.99 -6.04
N ALA A 221 -0.21 7.92 -5.93
CA ALA A 221 1.20 7.94 -6.29
C ALA A 221 1.38 7.61 -7.78
N HIS A 222 1.82 8.57 -8.58
CA HIS A 222 2.22 8.37 -9.98
C HIS A 222 3.72 8.17 -10.12
N TYR A 223 4.46 8.53 -9.06
CA TYR A 223 5.91 8.45 -9.02
C TYR A 223 6.37 7.67 -7.79
N PHE A 224 7.59 7.16 -7.89
CA PHE A 224 8.24 6.36 -6.87
C PHE A 224 9.64 6.91 -6.63
N TYR A 225 9.94 7.25 -5.37
CA TYR A 225 11.27 7.68 -4.97
C TYR A 225 12.01 6.53 -4.27
N HIS A 226 13.12 6.10 -4.88
CA HIS A 226 14.00 5.06 -4.35
C HIS A 226 15.40 5.19 -4.96
N GLY A 227 16.44 5.02 -4.14
CA GLY A 227 17.84 5.11 -4.60
C GLY A 227 18.17 6.45 -5.26
N ASP A 228 17.77 7.55 -4.61
CA ASP A 228 17.97 8.94 -5.04
C ASP A 228 17.31 9.37 -6.36
N ASN A 229 16.48 8.52 -6.96
CA ASN A 229 15.80 8.81 -8.22
C ASN A 229 14.28 8.79 -8.09
N ILE A 230 13.62 9.72 -8.77
CA ILE A 230 12.16 9.72 -8.95
C ILE A 230 11.86 9.04 -10.28
N THR A 231 11.10 7.95 -10.25
CA THR A 231 10.68 7.23 -11.46
C THR A 231 9.17 7.13 -11.55
N LYS A 232 8.62 6.93 -12.75
CA LYS A 232 7.18 6.68 -12.90
C LYS A 232 6.81 5.34 -12.26
N LEU A 233 5.80 5.37 -11.39
CA LEU A 233 5.31 4.19 -10.71
C LEU A 233 4.32 3.46 -11.63
N THR A 234 4.71 2.28 -12.09
CA THR A 234 3.84 1.37 -12.85
C THR A 234 3.43 0.19 -11.96
N THR A 235 4.25 -0.85 -11.94
CA THR A 235 4.04 -2.07 -11.17
C THR A 235 5.37 -2.51 -10.57
N ILE A 236 5.32 -2.94 -9.31
CA ILE A 236 6.49 -3.47 -8.62
C ILE A 236 6.35 -5.00 -8.59
N PRO A 237 7.35 -5.78 -9.04
CA PRO A 237 7.33 -7.24 -8.88
C PRO A 237 7.07 -7.63 -7.42
N PHE A 238 6.18 -8.59 -7.20
CA PHE A 238 5.70 -8.90 -5.85
C PHE A 238 5.48 -10.38 -5.56
N ASN A 239 5.53 -10.67 -4.26
CA ASN A 239 5.14 -11.91 -3.62
C ASN A 239 3.89 -11.71 -2.75
N VAL A 240 2.99 -12.71 -2.76
CA VAL A 240 1.81 -12.75 -1.90
C VAL A 240 2.18 -13.44 -0.59
N THR A 241 1.99 -12.75 0.53
CA THR A 241 2.31 -13.23 1.87
C THR A 241 1.19 -12.89 2.85
N THR A 242 1.31 -13.35 4.10
CA THR A 242 0.36 -13.02 5.18
C THR A 242 1.00 -12.11 6.21
N GLY A 243 0.22 -11.23 6.83
CA GLY A 243 0.70 -10.39 7.93
C GLY A 243 1.14 -11.20 9.16
N SER A 244 2.08 -10.66 9.93
CA SER A 244 2.60 -11.28 11.17
C SER A 244 1.57 -11.34 12.29
N GLY A 245 0.50 -10.55 12.22
CA GLY A 245 -0.61 -10.53 13.19
C GLY A 245 -1.56 -11.73 13.11
N ARG A 246 -1.41 -12.61 12.10
CA ARG A 246 -2.30 -13.76 11.85
C ARG A 246 -2.51 -14.66 13.06
N SER A 247 -1.45 -14.90 13.85
CA SER A 247 -1.53 -15.73 15.07
C SER A 247 -2.35 -15.10 16.20
N LYS A 248 -2.61 -13.79 16.12
CA LYS A 248 -3.41 -13.01 17.07
C LYS A 248 -4.82 -12.71 16.55
N GLY A 249 -5.21 -13.31 15.43
CA GLY A 249 -6.50 -13.04 14.78
C GLY A 249 -6.53 -11.84 13.82
N ASP A 250 -5.39 -11.16 13.60
CA ASP A 250 -5.29 -10.10 12.57
C ASP A 250 -4.99 -10.74 11.20
N TYR A 251 -6.05 -11.14 10.50
CA TYR A 251 -5.97 -11.82 9.21
C TYR A 251 -5.81 -10.81 8.08
N THR A 252 -4.64 -10.84 7.43
CA THR A 252 -4.31 -9.92 6.33
C THR A 252 -3.48 -10.58 5.24
N ILE A 253 -3.74 -10.17 4.00
CA ILE A 253 -2.85 -10.42 2.87
C ILE A 253 -1.90 -9.24 2.71
N VAL A 254 -0.63 -9.55 2.47
CA VAL A 254 0.44 -8.59 2.30
C VAL A 254 1.16 -8.85 0.99
N LEU A 255 1.26 -7.82 0.14
CA LEU A 255 2.14 -7.83 -1.02
C LEU A 255 3.49 -7.21 -0.63
N LYS A 256 4.57 -7.92 -0.93
CA LYS A 256 5.94 -7.45 -0.73
C LYS A 256 6.72 -7.53 -2.04
N PRO A 257 7.73 -6.66 -2.24
CA PRO A 257 8.66 -6.80 -3.34
C PRO A 257 9.25 -8.21 -3.43
N CYS A 258 9.54 -8.66 -4.66
CA CYS A 258 10.24 -9.92 -4.91
C CYS A 258 11.70 -9.86 -4.45
#